data_AF-A0A940C0A8-F1
#
_entry.id   AF-A0A940C0A8-F1
#
_cell.length_a   1.000
_cell.length_b   1.000
_cell.length_c   1.000
_cell.angle_alpha   90.00
_cell.angle_beta   90.00
_cell.angle_gamma   90.00
#
_symmetry.space_group_name_H-M   'P 1'
#
loop_
_entity.id
_entity.type
_entity.pdbx_description
1 polymer ?
#
loop_
_entity_poly.entity_id
_entity_poly.type
_entity_poly.pdbx_seq_one_letter_code
_entity_poly.pdbx_strand_id
1 'polypeptide(L)'
;MSAFLNEAVFGVKIGTWLIVAAAVLAVLGVLYLIFRKKCNAFIKKHREIVLYIVFGILTTLVNYLVYYPLVNLPGMAEHVGWWTLVVNVIAWVAAVAFAYVTNKFFVFRSNDKSKGTVVRELLLFVGARIASLLIEEAILAVFVTALGFNKNVVKLIASVITVVLNYFFSKLVVFRKNKSKRIR
;
A
#
# COMPACT_ATOMS: atom_id res chain seq x y z
N MET A 1 9.44 10.70 35.02
CA MET A 1 8.49 10.82 33.89
C MET A 1 9.14 10.50 32.54
N SER A 2 10.28 11.10 32.19
CA SER A 2 10.97 10.92 30.90
C SER A 2 11.50 9.50 30.62
N ALA A 3 12.04 8.80 31.62
CA ALA A 3 12.51 7.42 31.46
C ALA A 3 11.38 6.42 31.21
N PHE A 4 10.23 6.60 31.87
CA PHE A 4 9.03 5.77 31.68
C PHE A 4 8.38 6.01 30.30
N LEU A 5 8.40 7.25 29.82
CA LEU A 5 7.98 7.58 28.46
C LEU A 5 8.95 7.01 27.42
N ASN A 6 10.26 7.01 27.68
CA ASN A 6 11.23 6.38 26.79
C ASN A 6 11.06 4.86 26.73
N GLU A 7 10.92 4.17 27.86
CA GLU A 7 10.62 2.74 27.94
C GLU A 7 9.31 2.37 27.20
N ALA A 8 8.24 3.15 27.42
CA ALA A 8 6.96 2.95 26.74
C ALA A 8 7.06 3.20 25.23
N VAL A 9 7.77 4.26 24.80
CA VAL A 9 8.03 4.56 23.39
C VAL A 9 8.92 3.48 22.75
N PHE A 10 9.91 2.95 23.49
CA PHE A 10 10.79 1.89 23.02
C PHE A 10 10.03 0.56 22.87
N GLY A 11 9.17 0.22 23.84
CA GLY A 11 8.28 -0.94 23.78
C GLY A 11 7.28 -0.85 22.61
N VAL A 12 6.71 0.34 22.36
CA VAL A 12 5.84 0.58 21.20
C VAL A 12 6.60 0.45 19.88
N LYS A 13 7.85 0.95 19.80
CA LYS A 13 8.72 0.80 18.62
C LYS A 13 9.05 -0.67 18.35
N ILE A 14 9.44 -1.43 19.36
CA ILE A 14 9.74 -2.87 19.24
C ILE A 14 8.49 -3.64 18.81
N GLY A 15 7.33 -3.34 19.41
CA GLY A 15 6.05 -3.95 19.02
C GLY A 15 5.67 -3.67 17.56
N THR A 16 5.93 -2.45 17.07
CA THR A 16 5.67 -2.11 15.66
C THR A 16 6.59 -2.87 14.71
N TRP A 17 7.88 -2.98 15.01
CA TRP A 17 8.83 -3.76 14.19
C TRP A 17 8.51 -5.26 14.18
N LEU A 18 8.03 -5.82 15.28
CA LEU A 18 7.58 -7.22 15.34
C LEU A 18 6.34 -7.47 14.48
N ILE A 19 5.36 -6.57 14.50
CA ILE A 19 4.17 -6.65 13.64
C ILE A 19 4.56 -6.55 12.16
N VAL A 20 5.47 -5.63 11.84
CA VAL A 20 6.01 -5.49 10.47
C VAL A 20 6.74 -6.76 10.05
N ALA A 21 7.63 -7.31 10.89
CA ALA A 21 8.36 -8.53 10.59
C ALA A 21 7.42 -9.74 10.40
N ALA A 22 6.40 -9.90 11.25
CA ALA A 22 5.40 -10.94 11.11
C ALA A 22 4.60 -10.81 9.81
N ALA A 23 4.22 -9.59 9.43
CA ALA A 23 3.55 -9.33 8.15
C ALA A 23 4.46 -9.67 6.96
N VAL A 24 5.75 -9.33 7.01
CA VAL A 24 6.75 -9.70 5.98
C VAL A 24 6.83 -11.22 5.83
N LEU A 25 6.99 -11.94 6.94
CA LEU A 25 7.11 -13.40 6.92
C LEU A 25 5.84 -14.07 6.38
N ALA A 26 4.65 -13.56 6.73
CA ALA A 26 3.39 -14.04 6.19
C ALA A 26 3.33 -13.83 4.66
N VAL A 27 3.75 -12.66 4.17
CA VAL A 27 3.82 -12.38 2.72
C VAL A 27 4.81 -13.28 2.01
N LEU A 28 6.00 -13.47 2.57
CA LEU A 28 7.02 -14.36 2.01
C LEU A 28 6.52 -15.82 1.98
N GLY A 29 5.81 -16.25 3.03
CA GLY A 29 5.16 -17.55 3.07
C GLY A 29 4.11 -17.72 1.98
N VAL A 30 3.23 -16.72 1.79
CA VAL A 30 2.23 -16.74 0.70
C VAL A 30 2.90 -16.72 -0.68
N LEU A 31 3.93 -15.90 -0.88
CA LEU A 31 4.72 -15.89 -2.12
C LEU A 31 5.36 -17.25 -2.39
N TYR A 32 5.99 -17.84 -1.38
CA TYR A 32 6.58 -19.17 -1.48
C TYR A 32 5.53 -20.22 -1.86
N LEU A 33 4.33 -20.18 -1.27
CA LEU A 33 3.23 -21.07 -1.62
C LEU A 33 2.72 -20.86 -3.05
N ILE A 34 2.71 -19.62 -3.55
CA ILE A 34 2.32 -19.30 -4.94
C ILE A 34 3.38 -19.78 -5.94
N PHE A 35 4.66 -19.59 -5.63
CA PHE A 35 5.77 -19.98 -6.52
C PHE A 35 6.07 -21.48 -6.46
N ARG A 36 5.76 -22.16 -5.35
CA ARG A 36 5.81 -23.62 -5.27
C ARG A 36 4.71 -24.18 -6.18
N LYS A 37 5.11 -25.00 -7.17
CA LYS A 37 4.24 -25.58 -8.23
C LYS A 37 3.00 -26.36 -7.75
N LYS A 38 2.78 -26.51 -6.44
CA LYS A 38 1.61 -27.10 -5.75
C LYS A 38 0.58 -26.00 -5.40
N CYS A 39 0.02 -25.30 -6.39
CA CYS A 39 -1.05 -24.35 -6.09
C CYS A 39 -2.41 -25.06 -5.94
N ASN A 40 -2.99 -25.00 -4.75
CA ASN A 40 -4.38 -25.40 -4.48
C ASN A 40 -5.36 -24.73 -5.48
N ALA A 41 -6.43 -25.44 -5.86
CA ALA A 41 -7.45 -24.95 -6.79
C ALA A 41 -8.02 -23.57 -6.41
N PHE A 42 -8.11 -23.28 -5.12
CA PHE A 42 -8.55 -21.99 -4.57
C PHE A 42 -7.64 -20.81 -4.94
N ILE A 43 -6.31 -20.96 -4.82
CA ILE A 43 -5.34 -19.91 -5.16
C ILE A 43 -5.36 -19.64 -6.67
N LYS A 44 -5.53 -20.67 -7.49
CA LYS A 44 -5.71 -20.48 -8.95
C LYS A 44 -7.00 -19.71 -9.26
N LYS A 45 -8.10 -20.01 -8.58
CA LYS A 45 -9.40 -19.36 -8.78
C LYS A 45 -9.42 -17.89 -8.35
N HIS A 46 -8.70 -17.54 -7.28
CA HIS A 46 -8.65 -16.17 -6.74
C HIS A 46 -7.28 -15.48 -6.92
N ARG A 47 -6.46 -15.96 -7.85
CA ARG A 47 -5.07 -15.52 -8.05
C ARG A 47 -4.90 -14.00 -8.12
N GLU A 48 -5.81 -13.32 -8.82
CA GLU A 48 -5.74 -11.85 -8.98
C GLU A 48 -5.88 -11.13 -7.64
N ILE A 49 -6.86 -11.51 -6.81
CA ILE A 49 -7.09 -10.89 -5.50
C ILE A 49 -5.92 -11.21 -4.57
N VAL A 50 -5.48 -12.47 -4.54
CA VAL A 50 -4.36 -12.90 -3.69
C VAL A 50 -3.09 -12.12 -4.03
N LEU A 51 -2.75 -12.01 -5.32
CA LEU A 51 -1.56 -11.25 -5.73
C LEU A 51 -1.72 -9.76 -5.46
N TYR A 52 -2.92 -9.19 -5.65
CA TYR A 52 -3.16 -7.78 -5.33
C TYR A 52 -2.91 -7.47 -3.85
N ILE A 53 -3.38 -8.33 -2.95
CA ILE A 53 -3.15 -8.19 -1.51
C ILE A 53 -1.65 -8.36 -1.19
N VAL A 54 -1.00 -9.38 -1.74
CA VAL A 54 0.44 -9.64 -1.56
C VAL A 54 1.27 -8.44 -1.99
N PHE A 55 1.03 -7.91 -3.20
CA PHE A 55 1.72 -6.72 -3.68
C PHE A 55 1.34 -5.47 -2.89
N GLY A 56 0.12 -5.38 -2.38
CA GLY A 56 -0.30 -4.33 -1.45
C GLY A 56 0.56 -4.31 -0.17
N ILE A 57 0.82 -5.48 0.44
CA ILE A 57 1.69 -5.55 1.63
C ILE A 57 3.14 -5.22 1.26
N LEU A 58 3.64 -5.72 0.11
CA LEU A 58 4.97 -5.35 -0.39
C LEU A 58 5.10 -3.84 -0.65
N THR A 59 4.06 -3.18 -1.16
CA THR A 59 4.03 -1.72 -1.34
C THR A 59 4.21 -1.00 0.00
N THR A 60 3.57 -1.47 1.05
CA THR A 60 3.75 -0.92 2.41
C THR A 60 5.20 -1.10 2.88
N LEU A 61 5.80 -2.27 2.62
CA LEU A 61 7.21 -2.51 2.95
C LEU A 61 8.15 -1.57 2.18
N VAL A 62 7.93 -1.38 0.88
CA VAL A 62 8.69 -0.41 0.07
C VAL A 62 8.56 0.99 0.65
N ASN A 63 7.36 1.40 1.07
CA ASN A 63 7.16 2.69 1.72
C ASN A 63 8.04 2.83 2.97
N TYR A 64 7.99 1.88 3.90
CA TYR A 64 8.80 1.92 5.11
C TYR A 64 10.30 1.83 4.84
N LEU A 65 10.72 1.01 3.87
CA LEU A 65 12.12 0.86 3.47
C LEU A 65 12.71 2.14 2.87
N VAL A 66 11.89 2.96 2.22
CA VAL A 66 12.31 4.27 1.71
C VAL A 66 12.24 5.31 2.83
N TYR A 67 11.15 5.33 3.60
CA TYR A 67 10.92 6.31 4.66
C TYR A 67 11.96 6.26 5.78
N TYR A 68 12.22 5.07 6.35
CA TYR A 68 13.02 4.93 7.56
C TYR A 68 14.48 5.40 7.43
N PRO A 69 15.25 5.04 6.38
CA PRO A 69 16.60 5.57 6.25
C PRO A 69 16.60 7.07 5.94
N LEU A 70 15.66 7.57 5.14
CA LEU A 70 15.59 8.98 4.75
C LEU A 70 15.23 9.90 5.92
N VAL A 71 14.33 9.49 6.81
CA VAL A 71 13.94 10.32 7.96
C VAL A 71 15.03 10.36 9.04
N ASN A 72 15.90 9.34 9.11
CA ASN A 72 16.98 9.23 10.09
C ASN A 72 18.36 9.63 9.53
N LEU A 73 18.41 10.33 8.38
CA LEU A 73 19.67 10.81 7.80
C LEU A 73 20.39 11.77 8.77
N PRO A 74 21.68 11.52 9.09
CA PRO A 74 22.46 12.42 9.94
C PRO A 74 22.54 13.82 9.32
N GLY A 75 22.21 14.86 10.08
CA GLY A 75 22.20 16.27 9.63
C GLY A 75 20.82 16.84 9.28
N MET A 76 19.77 16.02 9.19
CA MET A 76 18.39 16.48 8.94
C MET A 76 17.48 16.41 10.18
N ALA A 77 18.02 15.98 11.32
CA ALA A 77 17.31 15.79 12.58
C ALA A 77 16.83 17.10 13.24
N GLU A 78 17.30 18.27 12.79
CA GLU A 78 16.86 19.58 13.32
C GLU A 78 15.56 20.09 12.63
N HIS A 79 15.17 19.49 11.50
CA HIS A 79 13.98 19.88 10.72
C HIS A 79 12.78 18.93 10.91
N VAL A 80 12.61 18.40 12.13
CA VAL A 80 11.72 17.26 12.49
C VAL A 80 10.28 17.38 11.96
N GLY A 81 9.78 18.59 11.71
CA GLY A 81 8.46 18.82 11.09
C GLY A 81 8.46 18.67 9.56
N TRP A 82 9.03 19.63 8.83
CA TRP A 82 8.94 19.72 7.37
C TRP A 82 9.65 18.56 6.65
N TRP A 83 10.82 18.15 7.15
CA TRP A 83 11.58 17.05 6.55
C TRP A 83 10.79 15.74 6.56
N THR A 84 10.11 15.44 7.66
CA THR A 84 9.29 14.24 7.81
C THR A 84 8.17 14.18 6.77
N LEU A 85 7.53 15.31 6.45
CA LEU A 85 6.49 15.39 5.42
C LEU A 85 7.06 15.13 4.02
N VAL A 86 8.20 15.76 3.69
CA VAL A 86 8.88 15.57 2.40
C VAL A 86 9.30 14.10 2.21
N VAL A 87 9.92 13.51 3.22
CA VAL A 87 10.34 12.10 3.19
C VAL A 87 9.15 11.15 3.05
N ASN A 88 8.04 11.43 3.74
CA ASN A 88 6.81 10.65 3.62
C ASN A 88 6.23 10.71 2.19
N VAL A 89 6.25 11.89 1.54
CA VAL A 89 5.81 12.03 0.15
C VAL A 89 6.72 11.23 -0.79
N ILE A 90 8.05 11.31 -0.63
CA ILE A 90 9.01 10.53 -1.45
C ILE A 90 8.76 9.03 -1.29
N ALA A 91 8.61 8.56 -0.04
CA ALA A 91 8.32 7.16 0.26
C ALA A 91 6.98 6.71 -0.35
N TRP A 92 5.95 7.55 -0.27
CA TRP A 92 4.65 7.28 -0.88
C TRP A 92 4.73 7.19 -2.41
N VAL A 93 5.44 8.12 -3.08
CA VAL A 93 5.63 8.08 -4.54
C VAL A 93 6.34 6.79 -4.97
N ALA A 94 7.42 6.41 -4.28
CA ALA A 94 8.15 5.18 -4.55
C ALA A 94 7.26 3.93 -4.39
N ALA A 95 6.46 3.89 -3.32
CA ALA A 95 5.52 2.83 -3.06
C ALA A 95 4.43 2.73 -4.14
N VAL A 96 3.87 3.86 -4.57
CA VAL A 96 2.85 3.91 -5.65
C VAL A 96 3.43 3.47 -6.98
N ALA A 97 4.66 3.88 -7.32
CA ALA A 97 5.34 3.44 -8.53
C ALA A 97 5.56 1.90 -8.53
N PHE A 98 6.03 1.35 -7.41
CA PHE A 98 6.17 -0.10 -7.24
C PHE A 98 4.83 -0.83 -7.37
N ALA A 99 3.77 -0.31 -6.73
CA ALA A 99 2.43 -0.88 -6.78
C ALA A 99 1.88 -0.88 -8.21
N TYR A 100 2.12 0.18 -8.98
CA TYR A 100 1.69 0.27 -10.38
C TYR A 100 2.37 -0.81 -11.24
N VAL A 101 3.70 -0.90 -11.18
CA VAL A 101 4.49 -1.86 -11.96
C VAL A 101 4.07 -3.29 -11.63
N THR A 102 4.00 -3.62 -10.35
CA THR A 102 3.65 -4.98 -9.91
C THR A 102 2.21 -5.36 -10.25
N ASN A 103 1.24 -4.47 -10.01
CA ASN A 103 -0.15 -4.73 -10.38
C ASN A 103 -0.32 -4.90 -11.89
N LYS A 104 0.32 -4.03 -12.69
CA LYS A 104 0.26 -4.12 -14.16
C LYS A 104 0.80 -5.44 -14.69
N PHE A 105 2.04 -5.79 -14.35
CA PHE A 105 2.72 -6.94 -14.96
C PHE A 105 2.34 -8.28 -14.31
N PHE A 106 2.20 -8.34 -12.98
CA PHE A 106 2.04 -9.62 -12.27
C PHE A 106 0.59 -9.96 -11.93
N VAL A 107 -0.20 -8.96 -11.50
CA VAL A 107 -1.61 -9.16 -11.11
C VAL A 107 -2.49 -9.25 -12.34
N PHE A 108 -2.48 -8.21 -13.18
CA PHE A 108 -3.40 -8.09 -14.32
C PHE A 108 -2.83 -8.58 -15.65
N ARG A 109 -1.50 -8.80 -15.73
CA ARG A 109 -0.79 -9.26 -16.94
C ARG A 109 -1.12 -8.42 -18.18
N SER A 110 -1.33 -7.10 -18.04
CA SER A 110 -1.57 -6.27 -19.21
C SER A 110 -0.26 -6.07 -19.95
N ASN A 111 -0.15 -6.64 -21.15
CA ASN A 111 1.08 -6.67 -21.94
C ASN A 111 1.17 -5.50 -22.94
N ASP A 112 0.25 -4.54 -22.83
CA ASP A 112 0.24 -3.35 -23.69
C ASP A 112 1.28 -2.34 -23.16
N LYS A 113 2.36 -2.20 -23.94
CA LYS A 113 3.51 -1.34 -23.64
C LYS A 113 3.43 0.03 -24.32
N SER A 114 2.32 0.35 -24.98
CA SER A 114 2.15 1.67 -25.61
C SER A 114 2.31 2.77 -24.56
N LYS A 115 3.23 3.72 -24.82
CA LYS A 115 3.56 4.81 -23.88
C LYS A 115 2.32 5.59 -23.44
N GLY A 116 1.39 5.87 -24.37
CA GLY A 116 0.14 6.58 -24.07
C GLY A 116 -0.79 5.80 -23.14
N THR A 117 -0.89 4.48 -23.31
CA THR A 117 -1.67 3.60 -22.43
C THR A 117 -1.05 3.51 -21.04
N VAL A 118 0.29 3.36 -20.96
CA VAL A 118 1.03 3.30 -19.69
C VAL A 118 0.83 4.59 -18.88
N VAL A 119 1.00 5.76 -19.50
CA VAL A 119 0.84 7.06 -18.81
C VAL A 119 -0.59 7.24 -18.31
N ARG A 120 -1.60 6.92 -19.13
CA ARG A 120 -3.00 6.99 -18.72
C ARG A 120 -3.32 6.06 -17.54
N GLU A 121 -2.88 4.80 -17.61
CA GLU A 121 -3.07 3.83 -16.53
C GLU A 121 -2.37 4.29 -15.24
N LEU A 122 -1.15 4.84 -15.35
CA LEU A 122 -0.42 5.39 -14.21
C LEU A 122 -1.17 6.57 -13.58
N LEU A 123 -1.64 7.53 -14.39
CA LEU A 123 -2.40 8.69 -13.90
C LEU A 123 -3.70 8.26 -13.20
N LEU A 124 -4.45 7.31 -13.77
CA LEU A 124 -5.65 6.77 -13.15
C LEU A 124 -5.33 6.02 -11.85
N PHE A 125 -4.23 5.28 -11.81
CA PHE A 125 -3.79 4.55 -10.63
C PHE A 125 -3.35 5.49 -9.50
N VAL A 126 -2.53 6.49 -9.82
CA VAL A 126 -2.12 7.54 -8.87
C VAL A 126 -3.35 8.32 -8.39
N GLY A 127 -4.26 8.69 -9.29
CA GLY A 127 -5.51 9.37 -8.94
C GLY A 127 -6.37 8.57 -7.98
N ALA A 128 -6.52 7.25 -8.21
CA ALA A 128 -7.23 6.37 -7.28
C ALA A 128 -6.56 6.28 -5.90
N ARG A 129 -5.22 6.29 -5.85
CA ARG A 129 -4.45 6.31 -4.61
C ARG A 129 -4.61 7.62 -3.84
N ILE A 130 -4.59 8.76 -4.52
CA ILE A 130 -4.83 10.06 -3.89
C ILE A 130 -6.27 10.13 -3.39
N ALA A 131 -7.25 9.73 -4.21
CA ALA A 131 -8.66 9.75 -3.81
C ALA A 131 -8.93 8.86 -2.59
N SER A 132 -8.34 7.66 -2.55
CA SER A 132 -8.48 6.77 -1.38
C SER A 132 -7.81 7.35 -0.13
N LEU A 133 -6.67 8.01 -0.24
CA LEU A 133 -6.07 8.74 0.89
C LEU A 133 -6.99 9.86 1.40
N LEU A 134 -7.57 10.66 0.50
CA LEU A 134 -8.50 11.73 0.89
C LEU A 134 -9.75 11.17 1.58
N ILE A 135 -10.25 10.01 1.13
CA ILE A 135 -11.37 9.31 1.78
C ILE A 135 -10.96 8.82 3.18
N GLU A 136 -9.77 8.24 3.34
CA GLU A 136 -9.28 7.79 4.65
C GLU A 136 -9.18 8.96 5.65
N GLU A 137 -8.56 10.06 5.23
CA GLU A 137 -8.43 11.28 6.03
C GLU A 137 -9.79 11.88 6.37
N ALA A 138 -10.73 11.90 5.43
CA ALA A 138 -12.09 12.38 5.69
C ALA A 138 -12.83 11.50 6.72
N ILE A 139 -12.69 10.17 6.65
CA ILE A 139 -13.26 9.25 7.65
C ILE A 139 -12.62 9.53 9.02
N LEU A 140 -11.30 9.67 9.09
CA LEU A 140 -10.64 9.97 10.36
C LEU A 140 -11.06 11.34 10.92
N ALA A 141 -11.15 12.37 10.09
CA ALA A 141 -11.57 13.70 10.51
C ALA A 141 -12.98 13.71 11.10
N VAL A 142 -13.93 13.02 10.46
CA VAL A 142 -15.31 12.95 10.97
C VAL A 142 -15.40 12.06 12.22
N PHE A 143 -14.94 10.82 12.13
CA PHE A 143 -15.23 9.83 13.17
C PHE A 143 -14.28 9.93 14.38
N VAL A 144 -13.02 10.35 14.19
CA VAL A 144 -12.07 10.52 15.28
C VAL A 144 -12.11 11.95 15.81
N THR A 145 -11.94 12.96 14.94
CA THR A 145 -11.80 14.34 15.39
C THR A 145 -13.14 14.97 15.79
N ALA A 146 -14.21 14.78 14.99
CA ALA A 146 -15.50 15.40 15.30
C ALA A 146 -16.38 14.56 16.25
N LEU A 147 -16.38 13.23 16.12
CA LEU A 147 -17.23 12.33 16.92
C LEU A 147 -16.51 11.67 18.11
N GLY A 148 -15.18 11.79 18.21
CA GLY A 148 -14.42 11.29 19.35
C GLY A 148 -14.30 9.77 19.46
N PHE A 149 -14.54 9.01 18.38
CA PHE A 149 -14.38 7.55 18.42
C PHE A 149 -12.91 7.13 18.53
N ASN A 150 -12.71 5.87 18.93
CA ASN A 150 -11.39 5.29 19.10
C ASN A 150 -10.59 5.33 17.77
N LYS A 151 -9.51 6.11 17.77
CA LYS A 151 -8.61 6.32 16.61
C LYS A 151 -8.14 5.03 15.96
N ASN A 152 -7.80 4.01 16.75
CA ASN A 152 -7.21 2.77 16.23
C ASN A 152 -8.27 1.94 15.49
N VAL A 153 -9.49 1.88 16.03
CA VAL A 153 -10.61 1.13 15.43
C VAL A 153 -11.06 1.79 14.13
N VAL A 154 -11.29 3.11 14.15
CA VAL A 154 -11.71 3.86 12.95
C VAL A 154 -10.64 3.78 11.87
N LYS A 155 -9.35 3.91 12.24
CA LYS A 155 -8.25 3.78 11.28
C LYS A 155 -8.21 2.41 10.63
N LEU A 156 -8.36 1.33 11.41
CA LEU A 156 -8.40 -0.02 10.85
C LEU A 156 -9.54 -0.18 9.82
N ILE A 157 -10.75 0.29 10.16
CA ILE A 157 -11.91 0.22 9.27
C ILE A 157 -11.67 1.05 8.00
N ALA A 158 -11.17 2.29 8.14
CA ALA A 158 -10.88 3.17 7.03
C ALA A 158 -9.83 2.55 6.09
N SER A 159 -8.76 1.97 6.63
CA SER A 159 -7.73 1.30 5.83
C SER A 159 -8.27 0.05 5.11
N VAL A 160 -9.20 -0.71 5.70
CA VAL A 160 -9.87 -1.82 5.00
C VAL A 160 -10.69 -1.29 3.82
N ILE A 161 -11.47 -0.22 4.03
CA ILE A 161 -12.26 0.42 2.98
C ILE A 161 -11.35 0.91 1.84
N THR A 162 -10.24 1.58 2.15
CA THR A 162 -9.33 2.10 1.12
C THR A 162 -8.65 1.01 0.30
N VAL A 163 -8.28 -0.12 0.92
CA VAL A 163 -7.74 -1.28 0.19
C VAL A 163 -8.78 -1.87 -0.77
N VAL A 164 -10.02 -2.03 -0.31
CA VAL A 164 -11.12 -2.57 -1.14
C VAL A 164 -11.44 -1.62 -2.30
N LEU A 165 -11.56 -0.32 -2.04
CA LEU A 165 -11.78 0.69 -3.08
C LEU A 165 -10.65 0.69 -4.11
N ASN A 166 -9.39 0.66 -3.65
CA ASN A 166 -8.24 0.59 -4.53
C ASN A 166 -8.24 -0.65 -5.42
N TYR A 167 -8.68 -1.81 -4.91
CA TYR A 167 -8.85 -3.02 -5.71
C TYR A 167 -9.88 -2.82 -6.82
N PHE A 168 -11.06 -2.30 -6.49
CA PHE A 168 -12.12 -2.07 -7.48
C PHE A 168 -11.73 -1.00 -8.51
N PHE A 169 -11.09 0.09 -8.10
CA PHE A 169 -10.57 1.10 -9.04
C PHE A 169 -9.49 0.52 -9.95
N SER A 170 -8.55 -0.25 -9.39
CA SER A 170 -7.52 -0.93 -10.17
C SER A 170 -8.16 -1.88 -11.20
N LYS A 171 -9.15 -2.66 -10.78
CA LYS A 171 -9.80 -3.66 -11.66
C LYS A 171 -10.72 -3.07 -12.72
N LEU A 172 -11.57 -2.11 -12.35
CA LEU A 172 -12.67 -1.64 -13.19
C LEU A 172 -12.29 -0.44 -14.06
N VAL A 173 -11.40 0.42 -13.57
CA VAL A 173 -11.07 1.70 -14.20
C VAL A 173 -9.66 1.67 -14.81
N VAL A 174 -8.67 1.18 -14.07
CA VAL A 174 -7.27 1.17 -14.52
C VAL A 174 -7.00 0.02 -15.50
N PHE A 175 -7.34 -1.21 -15.13
CA PHE A 175 -7.06 -2.40 -15.93
C PHE A 175 -8.31 -2.95 -16.63
N ARG A 176 -9.06 -2.05 -17.27
CA ARG A 176 -10.23 -2.42 -18.06
C ARG A 176 -9.77 -3.34 -19.19
N LYS A 177 -10.10 -4.64 -19.11
CA LYS A 177 -9.95 -5.54 -20.26
C LYS A 177 -10.87 -5.03 -21.36
N ASN A 178 -10.31 -4.34 -22.36
CA ASN A 178 -11.03 -4.02 -23.57
C ASN A 178 -11.42 -5.36 -24.23
N LYS A 179 -12.67 -5.78 -24.11
CA LYS A 179 -13.30 -6.82 -24.95
C LYS A 179 -13.51 -6.35 -26.39
N SER A 180 -12.73 -5.38 -26.88
CA SER A 180 -12.90 -4.76 -28.19
C SER A 180 -11.60 -4.81 -28.98
N LYS A 181 -11.29 -6.01 -29.46
CA LYS A 181 -10.78 -6.31 -30.82
C LYS A 181 -10.96 -7.81 -31.06
N ARG A 182 -12.22 -8.23 -31.07
CA ARG A 182 -12.67 -9.42 -31.82
C ARG A 182 -13.80 -8.94 -32.73
N ILE A 183 -13.45 -8.04 -33.65
CA ILE A 183 -14.24 -7.85 -34.85
C ILE A 183 -13.27 -8.17 -35.99
N ARG A 184 -13.56 -9.35 -36.56
CA ARG A 184 -13.18 -9.92 -37.87
C ARG A 184 -11.85 -9.51 -38.49
#